data_AF-A0A094P7H1-F1
#
_entry.id   AF-A0A094P7H1-F1
#
_cell.length_a   1.000
_cell.length_b   1.000
_cell.length_c   1.000
_cell.angle_alpha   90.00
_cell.angle_beta   90.00
_cell.angle_gamma   90.00
#
_symmetry.space_group_name_H-M   'P 1'
#
loop_
_entity.id
_entity.type
_entity.pdbx_description
1 polymer ?
#
loop_
_entity_poly.entity_id
_entity_poly.type
_entity_poly.pdbx_seq_one_letter_code
_entity_poly.pdbx_strand_id
1 'polypeptide(L)' 'MSTQNKTVKGLLGKKLGMTQVWDENNKLVPVTVIEVTPNVVTQLRTEEKDGYVAIQIAAGAIDPRKVNKPASGHFAKAGV' A
#
# COMPACT_ATOMS: atom_id res chain seq x y z
N MET A 1 -0.14 19.18 22.21
CA MET A 1 0.12 19.35 20.77
C MET A 1 -0.91 18.54 20.02
N SER A 2 -1.84 19.17 19.30
CA SER A 2 -2.84 18.46 18.51
C SER A 2 -2.23 18.00 17.19
N THR A 3 -1.97 16.70 17.07
CA THR A 3 -1.58 16.09 15.79
C THR A 3 -2.80 16.14 14.87
N GLN A 4 -2.79 17.01 13.87
CA GLN A 4 -3.85 17.07 12.88
C GLN A 4 -3.89 15.75 12.09
N ASN A 5 -4.96 14.96 12.26
CA ASN A 5 -5.19 13.72 11.51
C ASN A 5 -5.52 14.06 10.06
N LYS A 6 -4.51 14.11 9.19
CA LYS A 6 -4.70 14.27 7.75
C LYS A 6 -5.06 12.93 7.14
N THR A 7 -6.34 12.75 6.78
CA THR A 7 -6.79 11.57 6.02
C THR A 7 -6.24 11.65 4.59
N VAL A 8 -5.31 10.77 4.24
CA VAL A 8 -4.71 10.70 2.91
C VAL A 8 -5.02 9.33 2.29
N LYS A 9 -5.53 9.33 1.05
CA LYS A 9 -5.65 8.09 0.26
C LYS A 9 -4.26 7.69 -0.20
N GLY A 10 -3.83 6.47 0.15
CA GLY A 10 -2.52 5.92 -0.21
C GLY A 10 -2.66 4.57 -0.89
N LEU A 11 -1.65 4.20 -1.68
CA LEU A 11 -1.52 2.91 -2.35
C LEU A 11 -0.10 2.39 -2.13
N LEU A 12 0.07 1.08 -2.07
CA LEU A 12 1.38 0.45 -2.12
C LEU A 12 1.78 0.24 -3.57
N GLY A 13 3.01 0.61 -3.88
CA GLY A 13 3.62 0.42 -5.20
C GLY A 13 5.07 -0.02 -5.09
N LYS A 14 5.55 -0.71 -6.12
CA LYS A 14 6.93 -1.18 -6.24
C LYS A 14 7.71 -0.26 -7.17
N LYS A 15 8.87 0.22 -6.73
CA LYS A 15 9.78 0.97 -7.62
C LYS A 15 10.33 0.02 -8.68
N LEU A 16 10.05 0.31 -9.95
CA LEU A 16 10.60 -0.43 -11.09
C LEU A 16 11.93 0.16 -11.56
N GLY A 17 12.06 1.49 -11.51
CA GLY A 17 13.25 2.16 -11.99
C GLY A 17 13.05 3.65 -12.20
N MET A 18 13.99 4.27 -12.89
CA MET A 18 13.97 5.67 -13.24
C MET A 18 14.08 5.80 -14.76
N THR A 19 13.33 6.74 -15.33
CA THR A 19 13.37 7.11 -16.74
C THR A 19 13.27 8.63 -16.86
N GLN A 20 13.16 9.14 -18.07
CA GLN A 20 13.06 10.57 -18.35
C GLN A 20 11.94 10.83 -19.35
N VAL A 21 11.23 11.94 -19.16
CA VAL A 21 10.17 12.42 -20.05
C VAL A 21 10.44 13.87 -20.43
N TRP A 22 9.99 14.27 -21.62
CA TRP A 22 10.00 15.67 -22.03
C TRP A 22 8.70 16.33 -21.57
N ASP A 23 8.81 17.51 -20.95
CA ASP A 23 7.65 18.34 -20.64
C ASP A 23 7.27 19.27 -21.81
N GLU A 24 6.16 19.99 -21.67
CA GLU A 24 5.65 20.94 -22.68
C GLU A 24 6.61 22.11 -22.98
N ASN A 25 7.56 22.38 -22.08
CA ASN A 25 8.56 23.44 -22.21
C ASN A 25 9.88 22.94 -22.80
N ASN A 26 9.90 21.75 -23.41
CA ASN A 26 11.11 21.08 -23.91
C ASN A 26 12.19 20.90 -22.83
N LYS A 27 11.81 20.63 -21.58
CA LYS A 27 12.74 20.23 -20.52
C LYS A 27 12.72 18.73 -20.32
N LEU A 28 13.89 18.17 -20.07
CA LEU A 28 14.06 16.77 -19.72
C LEU A 28 13.84 16.59 -18.21
N VAL A 29 12.77 15.88 -17.83
CA VAL A 29 12.39 15.66 -16.43
C VAL A 29 12.66 14.20 -16.05
N PRO A 30 13.52 13.95 -15.04
CA PRO A 30 13.73 12.59 -14.52
C PRO A 30 12.51 12.16 -13.69
N VAL A 31 12.01 10.96 -13.96
CA VAL A 31 10.83 10.40 -13.29
C VAL A 31 11.12 8.99 -12.77
N THR A 32 10.43 8.59 -11.71
CA THR A 32 10.49 7.23 -11.15
C THR A 32 9.25 6.45 -11.57
N VAL A 33 9.46 5.27 -12.13
CA VAL A 33 8.37 4.36 -12.49
C VAL A 33 7.99 3.52 -11.27
N ILE A 34 6.73 3.62 -10.86
CA ILE A 34 6.14 2.84 -9.77
C ILE A 34 5.09 1.90 -10.36
N GLU A 35 5.26 0.60 -10.16
CA GLU A 35 4.26 -0.41 -10.46
C GLU A 35 3.24 -0.50 -9.32
N VAL A 36 1.97 -0.41 -9.65
CA VAL A 36 0.87 -0.60 -8.70
C VAL A 36 0.08 -1.83 -9.12
N THR A 37 0.12 -2.86 -8.29
CA THR A 37 -0.71 -4.06 -8.43
C THR A 37 -1.99 -3.91 -7.62
N PRO A 38 -2.98 -4.82 -7.74
CA PRO A 38 -4.19 -4.76 -6.92
C PRO A 38 -3.87 -4.66 -5.43
N ASN A 39 -4.35 -3.58 -4.81
CA ASN A 39 -4.20 -3.29 -3.40
C ASN A 39 -5.51 -3.69 -2.69
N VAL A 40 -5.41 -4.48 -1.62
CA VAL A 40 -6.57 -4.97 -0.85
C VAL A 40 -6.45 -4.54 0.61
N VAL A 41 -7.58 -4.24 1.24
CA VAL A 41 -7.62 -3.89 2.66
C VAL A 41 -7.67 -5.17 3.48
N THR A 42 -6.67 -5.41 4.34
CA THR A 42 -6.60 -6.62 5.17
C THR A 42 -7.11 -6.41 6.58
N GLN A 43 -7.05 -5.18 7.10
CA GLN A 43 -7.54 -4.87 8.44
C GLN A 43 -7.94 -3.41 8.55
N LEU A 44 -9.06 -3.16 9.25
CA LEU A 44 -9.44 -1.85 9.75
C LEU A 44 -9.07 -1.78 11.23
N ARG A 45 -8.31 -0.76 11.62
CA ARG A 45 -7.95 -0.49 13.01
C ARG A 45 -8.83 0.62 13.56
N THR A 46 -9.36 0.40 14.76
CA THR A 46 -10.26 1.32 15.45
C THR A 46 -9.70 1.71 16.81
N GLU A 47 -10.09 2.88 17.31
CA GLU A 47 -9.61 3.35 18.63
C GLU A 47 -9.92 2.37 19.75
N GLU A 48 -11.11 1.76 19.75
CA GLU A 48 -11.56 0.82 20.78
C GLU A 48 -10.71 -0.47 20.84
N LYS A 49 -10.23 -0.96 19.69
CA LYS A 49 -9.53 -2.26 19.60
C LYS A 49 -8.02 -2.12 19.56
N ASP A 50 -7.53 -1.09 18.87
CA ASP A 50 -6.12 -0.91 18.53
C ASP A 50 -5.51 0.34 19.17
N GLY A 51 -6.31 1.23 19.78
CA GLY A 51 -5.85 2.50 20.37
C GLY A 51 -5.59 3.60 19.35
N TYR A 52 -5.89 3.37 18.06
CA TYR A 52 -5.77 4.37 16.99
C TYR A 52 -6.61 3.97 15.75
N VAL A 53 -6.87 4.95 14.89
CA VAL A 53 -7.55 4.75 13.60
C VAL A 53 -6.54 4.55 12.48
N ALA A 54 -6.60 3.42 11.78
CA ALA A 54 -5.80 3.18 10.59
C ALA A 54 -6.41 2.12 9.68
N ILE A 55 -5.91 2.05 8.45
CA ILE A 55 -6.20 0.97 7.50
C ILE A 55 -4.91 0.22 7.18
N GLN A 56 -4.98 -1.11 7.14
CA GLN A 56 -3.90 -1.96 6.67
C GLN A 56 -4.19 -2.38 5.24
N ILE A 57 -3.24 -2.11 4.35
CA ILE A 57 -3.32 -2.45 2.92
C ILE A 57 -2.23 -3.48 2.62
N ALA A 58 -2.57 -4.49 1.81
CA ALA A 58 -1.63 -5.44 1.24
C ALA A 58 -1.60 -5.30 -0.29
N ALA A 59 -0.44 -5.58 -0.88
CA ALA A 59 -0.24 -5.59 -2.32
C ALA A 59 0.67 -6.76 -2.71
N GLY A 60 0.48 -7.24 -3.94
CA GLY A 60 1.16 -8.42 -4.47
C GLY A 60 0.46 -9.73 -4.12
N ALA A 61 0.92 -10.81 -4.75
CA ALA A 61 0.40 -12.16 -4.53
C ALA A 61 1.54 -13.08 -4.07
N ILE A 62 1.28 -13.89 -3.07
CA ILE A 62 2.19 -14.93 -2.57
C ILE A 62 1.46 -16.27 -2.72
N ASP A 63 2.16 -17.28 -3.23
CA ASP A 63 1.64 -18.64 -3.26
C ASP A 63 1.21 -19.07 -1.84
N PRO A 64 -0.05 -19.51 -1.62
CA PRO A 64 -0.53 -19.93 -0.31
C PRO A 64 0.37 -20.95 0.41
N ARG A 65 1.10 -21.79 -0.34
CA ARG A 65 2.04 -22.77 0.22
C ARG A 65 3.27 -22.16 0.86
N LYS A 66 3.60 -20.92 0.49
CA LYS A 66 4.75 -20.15 1.00
C LYS A 66 4.37 -19.22 2.16
N VAL A 67 3.08 -19.14 2.51
CA VAL A 67 2.58 -18.30 3.61
C VAL A 67 2.63 -19.09 4.91
N ASN A 68 3.07 -18.46 6.00
CA ASN A 68 3.05 -19.10 7.31
C ASN A 68 1.61 -19.22 7.85
N LYS A 69 1.38 -20.19 8.76
CA LYS A 69 0.04 -20.49 9.28
C LYS A 69 -0.67 -19.27 9.92
N PRO A 70 0.00 -18.40 10.71
CA PRO A 70 -0.64 -17.20 11.25
C PRO A 70 -1.08 -16.19 10.19
N ALA A 71 -0.23 -15.90 9.18
CA ALA A 71 -0.57 -14.95 8.13
C ALA A 71 -1.70 -15.48 7.23
N SER A 72 -1.72 -16.79 6.95
CA SER A 72 -2.80 -17.42 6.21
C SER A 72 -4.15 -17.23 6.91
N GLY A 73 -4.22 -17.45 8.24
CA GLY A 73 -5.44 -17.20 9.01
C GLY A 73 -5.86 -15.73 9.03
N HIS A 74 -4.88 -14.81 9.05
CA HIS A 74 -5.14 -13.37 8.98
C HIS A 74 -5.76 -12.95 7.63
N PHE A 75 -5.19 -13.41 6.50
CA PHE A 75 -5.72 -13.13 5.17
C PHE A 75 -7.10 -13.77 4.94
N ALA A 76 -7.27 -15.02 5.38
CA ALA A 76 -8.56 -15.71 5.31
C ALA A 76 -9.68 -14.96 6.07
N LYS A 77 -9.37 -14.40 7.25
CA LYS A 77 -10.32 -13.57 8.01
C LYS A 77 -10.69 -12.27 7.26
N ALA A 78 -9.76 -11.74 6.49
CA ALA A 78 -9.97 -10.55 5.67
C ALA A 78 -10.63 -10.84 4.32
N GLY A 79 -10.84 -12.11 3.96
CA GLY A 79 -11.47 -12.52 2.71
C GLY A 79 -10.57 -12.34 1.47
N VAL A 80 -9.24 -12.33 1.67
CA VAL A 80 -8.23 -12.17 0.62
C VAL A 80 -7.25 -13.33 0.57
#